data_AF-A0A2N6SZE3-F1
#
_entry.id   AF-A0A2N6SZE3-F1
#
_cell.length_a   1.000
_cell.length_b   1.000
_cell.length_c   1.000
_cell.angle_alpha   90.00
_cell.angle_beta   90.00
_cell.angle_gamma   90.00
#
_symmetry.space_group_name_H-M   'P 1'
#
loop_
_entity.id
_entity.type
_entity.pdbx_description
1 polymer ?
#
loop_
_entity_poly.entity_id
_entity_poly.type
_entity_poly.pdbx_seq_one_letter_code
_entity_poly.pdbx_strand_id
1 'polypeptide(L)'
;MARQGIVAIELELTEGTAYTLWAPSWREGNAEWQALMGEGDDVLMFSSRAELLAHLRSGGAHDMTSHPSWRRFENELPASVIAEPRDRHDLVGLPDTLAGKADYDHVSTADRALGITRSIGAIADVTPINRMFASNSVLAATANGADHFHGAGAAQWSAIGRVILLNWDNCVDALDELFAKGRKAAGEPDADAVEAAEAELEEAEKTVEARRAAAKEARAKEKAAAAAAADEADPYDSTVWARAGIDPVRIAIGGRTLYTLRCYLDGAPVFLGRHGSIHTFPQPRTLVRWLIENDDHDLAAMSTWDEVMTAANAGELETVVHPDNEYSFTGLIEDIKAGPASVDPAQLGRAYELLADSADWAGDDAVNEVLAGNQQLQWLLNYLLDTGEQSEPVPPYDDEADGWARLEKGLTARFTTKL
;
A
#
# COMPACT_ATOMS: atom_id res chain seq x y z
N MET A 1 3.69 6.20 -16.35
CA MET A 1 3.17 5.45 -17.53
C MET A 1 3.62 6.19 -18.77
N ALA A 2 4.23 5.50 -19.74
CA ALA A 2 4.55 6.09 -21.04
C ALA A 2 3.25 6.62 -21.68
N ARG A 3 3.20 7.91 -21.98
CA ARG A 3 2.03 8.50 -22.63
C ARG A 3 2.02 8.06 -24.10
N GLN A 4 0.95 7.36 -24.47
CA GLN A 4 0.64 7.06 -25.86
C GLN A 4 -0.31 8.15 -26.35
N GLY A 5 0.21 9.19 -27.00
CA GLY A 5 -0.64 10.25 -27.54
C GLY A 5 0.09 11.58 -27.74
N ILE A 6 -0.66 12.54 -28.26
CA ILE A 6 -0.25 13.93 -28.47
C ILE A 6 -0.64 14.71 -27.22
N VAL A 7 0.25 15.59 -26.77
CA VAL A 7 0.01 16.53 -25.67
C VAL A 7 0.35 17.95 -26.11
N ALA A 8 -0.37 18.93 -25.58
CA ALA A 8 0.09 20.31 -25.64
C ALA A 8 1.15 20.55 -24.56
N ILE A 9 2.20 21.27 -24.92
CA ILE A 9 3.29 21.65 -24.03
C ILE A 9 3.44 23.17 -23.98
N GLU A 10 3.88 23.66 -22.83
CA GLU A 10 4.26 25.05 -22.61
C GLU A 10 5.75 25.07 -22.25
N LEU A 11 6.53 25.88 -22.95
CA LEU A 11 7.96 26.04 -22.71
C LEU A 11 8.22 27.50 -22.31
N GLU A 12 8.57 27.73 -21.05
CA GLU A 12 9.02 29.06 -20.62
C GLU A 12 10.47 29.26 -21.09
N LEU A 13 10.67 30.24 -21.98
CA LEU A 13 11.96 30.61 -22.56
C LEU A 13 12.26 32.10 -22.29
N THR A 14 13.41 32.61 -22.72
CA THR A 14 13.75 34.02 -22.45
C THR A 14 13.01 34.99 -23.37
N GLU A 15 12.61 34.56 -24.56
CA GLU A 15 11.80 35.34 -25.51
C GLU A 15 10.29 35.26 -25.20
N GLY A 16 9.89 34.51 -24.17
CA GLY A 16 8.51 34.30 -23.74
C GLY A 16 8.10 32.82 -23.69
N THR A 17 6.81 32.57 -23.47
CA THR A 17 6.27 31.21 -23.41
C THR A 17 5.93 30.70 -24.81
N ALA A 18 6.55 29.60 -25.22
CA ALA A 18 6.22 28.91 -26.46
C ALA A 18 5.16 27.81 -26.23
N TYR A 19 4.15 27.78 -27.09
CA TYR A 19 3.07 26.80 -27.09
C TYR A 19 3.17 25.92 -28.34
N THR A 20 3.13 24.59 -28.18
CA THR A 20 3.15 23.64 -29.32
C THR A 20 2.58 22.27 -28.91
N LEU A 21 2.53 21.32 -29.86
CA LEU A 21 2.16 19.93 -29.60
C LEU A 21 3.38 19.02 -29.65
N TRP A 22 3.39 18.01 -28.77
CA TRP A 22 4.44 17.01 -28.67
C TRP A 22 3.84 15.61 -28.59
N ALA A 23 4.46 14.67 -29.30
CA ALA A 23 4.21 13.24 -29.21
C ALA A 23 5.43 12.58 -28.53
N PRO A 24 5.34 12.25 -27.22
CA PRO A 24 6.49 11.81 -26.41
C PRO A 24 7.12 10.50 -26.82
N SER A 25 6.32 9.52 -27.22
CA SER A 25 6.80 8.25 -27.75
C SER A 25 5.60 7.48 -28.29
N TRP A 26 5.66 7.02 -29.53
CA TRP A 26 4.75 5.99 -30.01
C TRP A 26 5.50 4.94 -30.82
N ARG A 27 4.91 3.75 -30.91
CA ARG A 27 5.47 2.65 -31.69
C ARG A 27 4.71 2.47 -32.98
N GLU A 28 5.44 2.36 -34.07
CA GLU A 28 4.91 1.97 -35.36
C GLU A 28 5.77 0.82 -35.91
N GLY A 29 5.18 -0.37 -35.94
CA GLY A 29 5.91 -1.61 -36.17
C GLY A 29 7.00 -1.82 -35.11
N ASN A 30 8.25 -1.91 -35.55
CA ASN A 30 9.42 -2.13 -34.69
C ASN A 30 10.19 -0.84 -34.36
N ALA A 31 9.74 0.31 -34.84
CA ALA A 31 10.36 1.60 -34.57
C ALA A 31 9.61 2.35 -33.46
N GLU A 32 10.36 3.11 -32.67
CA GLU A 32 9.84 4.06 -31.70
C GLU A 32 10.11 5.47 -32.22
N TRP A 33 9.08 6.30 -32.20
CA TRP A 33 9.09 7.64 -32.78
C TRP A 33 8.73 8.69 -31.74
N GLN A 34 9.24 9.90 -31.93
CA GLN A 34 8.82 11.12 -31.24
C GLN A 34 8.60 12.21 -32.29
N ALA A 35 7.73 13.17 -32.02
CA ALA A 35 7.48 14.28 -32.93
C ALA A 35 7.08 15.56 -32.18
N LEU A 36 7.41 16.70 -32.77
CA LEU A 36 6.86 18.01 -32.43
C LEU A 36 5.94 18.46 -33.57
N MET A 37 5.00 19.35 -33.27
CA MET A 37 4.19 19.96 -34.32
C MET A 37 5.12 20.70 -35.27
N GLY A 38 5.04 20.37 -36.55
CA GLY A 38 5.87 20.93 -37.60
C GLY A 38 5.15 20.92 -38.93
N GLU A 39 5.69 21.69 -39.88
CA GLU A 39 5.31 21.68 -41.28
C GLU A 39 6.60 21.60 -42.13
N GLY A 40 6.82 20.45 -42.77
CA GLY A 40 8.08 20.23 -43.51
C GLY A 40 9.28 20.15 -42.58
N ASP A 41 10.25 21.05 -42.75
CA ASP A 41 11.46 21.11 -41.92
C ASP A 41 11.32 22.08 -40.72
N ASP A 42 10.20 22.82 -40.64
CA ASP A 42 9.99 23.84 -39.61
C ASP A 42 9.17 23.28 -38.44
N VAL A 43 9.62 23.54 -37.20
CA VAL A 43 8.85 23.26 -35.98
C VAL A 43 7.90 24.42 -35.72
N LEU A 44 6.60 24.17 -35.64
CA LEU A 44 5.61 25.21 -35.38
C LEU A 44 5.49 25.46 -33.88
N MET A 45 5.63 26.73 -33.49
CA MET A 45 5.49 27.20 -32.12
C MET A 45 4.74 28.53 -32.11
N PHE A 46 3.88 28.72 -31.11
CA PHE A 46 2.96 29.84 -31.00
C PHE A 46 3.23 30.65 -29.72
N SER A 47 2.87 31.93 -29.73
CA SER A 47 3.11 32.86 -28.61
C SER A 47 2.00 32.81 -27.56
N SER A 48 0.88 32.17 -27.91
CA SER A 48 -0.24 31.93 -27.01
C SER A 48 -0.91 30.61 -27.33
N ARG A 49 -1.63 30.07 -26.35
CA ARG A 49 -2.49 28.90 -26.57
C ARG A 49 -3.63 29.21 -27.56
N ALA A 50 -4.09 30.45 -27.61
CA ALA A 50 -5.14 30.87 -28.53
C ALA A 50 -4.65 30.89 -29.97
N GLU A 51 -3.40 31.33 -30.24
CA GLU A 51 -2.77 31.20 -31.55
C GLU A 51 -2.67 29.73 -31.99
N LEU A 52 -2.24 28.83 -31.09
CA LEU A 52 -2.21 27.39 -31.36
C LEU A 52 -3.61 26.86 -31.70
N LEU A 53 -4.62 27.18 -30.89
CA LEU A 53 -6.00 26.74 -31.14
C LEU A 53 -6.54 27.29 -32.47
N ALA A 54 -6.33 28.58 -32.75
CA ALA A 54 -6.75 29.21 -33.98
C ALA A 54 -6.11 28.54 -35.21
N HIS A 55 -4.82 28.21 -35.14
CA HIS A 55 -4.12 27.48 -36.20
C HIS A 55 -4.71 26.08 -36.40
N LEU A 56 -5.01 25.34 -35.33
CA LEU A 56 -5.65 24.02 -35.45
C LEU A 56 -7.06 24.11 -36.04
N ARG A 57 -7.82 25.15 -35.71
CA ARG A 57 -9.17 25.38 -36.24
C ARG A 57 -9.17 25.82 -37.70
N SER A 58 -8.14 26.52 -38.15
CA SER A 58 -8.03 26.95 -39.55
C SER A 58 -7.77 25.78 -40.51
N GLY A 59 -7.32 24.64 -39.98
CA GLY A 59 -6.88 23.50 -40.77
C GLY A 59 -5.49 23.73 -41.39
N GLY A 60 -4.65 24.55 -40.74
CA GLY A 60 -3.25 24.73 -41.11
C GLY A 60 -2.54 23.39 -41.26
N ALA A 61 -1.62 23.29 -42.24
CA ALA A 61 -0.90 22.05 -42.48
C ALA A 61 0.08 21.79 -41.33
N HIS A 62 0.06 20.58 -40.80
CA HIS A 62 1.04 20.14 -39.81
C HIS A 62 1.12 18.60 -39.76
N ASP A 63 2.28 18.11 -39.34
CA ASP A 63 2.61 16.67 -39.40
C ASP A 63 1.85 15.84 -38.36
N MET A 64 1.34 16.48 -37.29
CA MET A 64 0.55 15.79 -36.26
C MET A 64 -0.72 15.12 -36.82
N THR A 65 -1.24 15.56 -37.96
CA THR A 65 -2.39 14.93 -38.64
C THR A 65 -2.14 13.46 -39.01
N SER A 66 -0.88 13.06 -39.19
CA SER A 66 -0.48 11.69 -39.50
C SER A 66 -0.39 10.79 -38.26
N HIS A 67 -0.41 11.36 -37.05
CA HIS A 67 -0.26 10.59 -35.82
C HIS A 67 -1.55 9.79 -35.51
N PRO A 68 -1.47 8.51 -35.09
CA PRO A 68 -2.65 7.67 -34.85
C PRO A 68 -3.66 8.23 -33.84
N SER A 69 -3.19 9.00 -32.87
CA SER A 69 -4.03 9.65 -31.85
C SER A 69 -4.52 11.05 -32.24
N TRP A 70 -4.21 11.56 -33.43
CA TRP A 70 -4.57 12.92 -33.86
C TRP A 70 -6.07 13.18 -33.71
N ARG A 71 -6.90 12.32 -34.31
CA ARG A 71 -8.36 12.47 -34.29
C ARG A 71 -8.92 12.54 -32.86
N ARG A 72 -8.32 11.81 -31.92
CA ARG A 72 -8.72 11.87 -30.51
C ARG A 72 -8.35 13.23 -29.90
N PHE A 73 -7.12 13.69 -30.11
CA PHE A 73 -6.65 14.99 -29.64
C PHE A 73 -7.53 16.13 -30.19
N GLU A 74 -7.82 16.10 -31.49
CA GLU A 74 -8.65 17.09 -32.18
C GLU A 74 -10.10 17.12 -31.67
N ASN A 75 -10.70 15.95 -31.43
CA ASN A 75 -12.06 15.86 -30.88
C ASN A 75 -12.20 16.42 -29.45
N GLU A 76 -11.09 16.55 -28.73
CA GLU A 76 -11.06 17.09 -27.36
C GLU A 76 -10.80 18.61 -27.35
N LEU A 77 -10.66 19.27 -28.51
CA LEU A 77 -10.52 20.72 -28.59
C LEU A 77 -11.76 21.45 -28.03
N PRO A 78 -11.55 22.58 -27.33
CA PRO A 78 -10.28 23.25 -27.06
C PRO A 78 -9.54 22.73 -25.81
N ALA A 79 -10.10 21.77 -25.06
CA ALA A 79 -9.52 21.32 -23.80
C ALA A 79 -8.15 20.62 -23.97
N SER A 80 -7.92 19.94 -25.09
CA SER A 80 -6.67 19.22 -25.38
C SER A 80 -5.45 20.11 -25.61
N VAL A 81 -5.63 21.40 -25.95
CA VAL A 81 -4.52 22.36 -26.03
C VAL A 81 -4.17 23.01 -24.69
N ILE A 82 -4.92 22.73 -23.63
CA ILE A 82 -4.62 23.21 -22.27
C ILE A 82 -3.60 22.26 -21.65
N ALA A 83 -2.33 22.68 -21.59
CA ALA A 83 -1.27 21.86 -21.01
C ALA A 83 -1.59 21.49 -19.55
N GLU A 84 -1.39 20.20 -19.24
CA GLU A 84 -1.39 19.75 -17.86
C GLU A 84 -0.20 20.31 -17.10
N PRO A 85 -0.25 20.46 -15.76
CA PRO A 85 0.86 21.00 -14.98
C PRO A 85 2.22 20.31 -15.21
N ARG A 86 2.21 19.03 -15.57
CA ARG A 86 3.43 18.26 -15.85
C ARG A 86 4.03 18.50 -17.25
N ASP A 87 3.23 19.07 -18.16
CA ASP A 87 3.59 19.39 -19.54
C ASP A 87 3.90 20.89 -19.71
N ARG A 88 3.99 21.60 -18.57
CA ARG A 88 4.49 22.98 -18.48
C ARG A 88 5.92 22.90 -17.99
N HIS A 89 6.84 23.42 -18.79
CA HIS A 89 8.26 23.29 -18.58
C HIS A 89 8.87 24.68 -18.44
N ASP A 90 9.21 25.04 -17.21
CA ASP A 90 10.00 26.24 -16.95
C ASP A 90 11.48 25.95 -17.22
N LEU A 91 11.93 26.25 -18.43
CA LEU A 91 13.31 25.98 -18.84
C LEU A 91 14.26 27.07 -18.33
N VAL A 92 13.81 28.31 -18.24
CA VAL A 92 14.60 29.41 -17.65
C VAL A 92 14.82 29.21 -16.14
N GLY A 93 13.82 28.68 -15.43
CA GLY A 93 13.86 28.39 -14.00
C GLY A 93 14.53 27.07 -13.60
N LEU A 94 15.00 26.26 -14.57
CA LEU A 94 15.70 25.01 -14.28
C LEU A 94 16.91 25.18 -13.33
N PRO A 95 17.78 26.21 -13.48
CA PRO A 95 18.88 26.43 -12.53
C PRO A 95 18.42 26.64 -11.09
N ASP A 96 17.31 27.35 -10.87
CA ASP A 96 16.73 27.57 -9.53
C ASP A 96 16.18 26.26 -8.96
N THR A 97 15.50 25.47 -9.79
CA THR A 97 15.04 24.11 -9.43
C THR A 97 16.22 23.24 -8.94
N LEU A 98 17.37 23.31 -9.61
CA LEU A 98 18.56 22.54 -9.24
C LEU A 98 19.34 23.11 -8.04
N ALA A 99 19.13 24.38 -7.72
CA ALA A 99 19.66 24.98 -6.48
C ALA A 99 18.90 24.50 -5.24
N GLY A 100 17.66 24.02 -5.43
CA GLY A 100 16.85 23.37 -4.42
C GLY A 100 17.40 22.03 -3.92
N LYS A 101 16.75 21.49 -2.89
CA LYS A 101 17.07 20.14 -2.38
C LYS A 101 16.62 19.09 -3.37
N ALA A 102 17.30 17.94 -3.39
CA ALA A 102 16.93 16.82 -4.25
C ALA A 102 15.70 16.05 -3.71
N ASP A 103 14.60 16.75 -3.47
CA ASP A 103 13.32 16.14 -3.15
C ASP A 103 12.54 15.76 -4.43
N TYR A 104 11.39 15.11 -4.24
CA TYR A 104 10.56 14.64 -5.33
C TYR A 104 10.15 15.74 -6.31
N ASP A 105 9.81 16.93 -5.81
CA ASP A 105 9.30 18.01 -6.65
C ASP A 105 10.43 18.58 -7.51
N HIS A 106 11.58 18.89 -6.92
CA HIS A 106 12.73 19.42 -7.66
C HIS A 106 13.29 18.40 -8.67
N VAL A 107 13.50 17.15 -8.25
CA VAL A 107 14.09 16.11 -9.12
C VAL A 107 13.16 15.77 -10.27
N SER A 108 11.85 15.63 -10.02
CA SER A 108 10.90 15.33 -11.09
C SER A 108 10.73 16.50 -12.04
N THR A 109 10.83 17.75 -11.56
CA THR A 109 10.77 18.94 -12.40
C THR A 109 12.00 19.06 -13.28
N ALA A 110 13.20 18.85 -12.71
CA ALA A 110 14.44 18.82 -13.47
C ALA A 110 14.44 17.71 -14.53
N ASP A 111 13.99 16.50 -14.17
CA ASP A 111 13.91 15.39 -15.12
C ASP A 111 13.01 15.69 -16.32
N ARG A 112 11.83 16.28 -16.07
CA ARG A 112 10.89 16.66 -17.13
C ARG A 112 11.47 17.75 -18.05
N ALA A 113 12.09 18.78 -17.48
CA ALA A 113 12.73 19.85 -18.24
C ALA A 113 13.88 19.31 -19.11
N LEU A 114 14.77 18.50 -18.54
CA LEU A 114 15.86 17.87 -19.28
C LEU A 114 15.34 16.90 -20.36
N GLY A 115 14.31 16.13 -20.03
CA GLY A 115 13.67 15.19 -20.95
C GLY A 115 13.08 15.88 -22.17
N ILE A 116 12.27 16.93 -21.98
CA ILE A 116 11.65 17.64 -23.11
C ILE A 116 12.71 18.36 -23.95
N THR A 117 13.69 19.02 -23.34
CA THR A 117 14.75 19.72 -24.07
C THR A 117 15.58 18.74 -24.89
N ARG A 118 15.91 17.56 -24.34
CA ARG A 118 16.58 16.50 -25.09
C ARG A 118 15.76 16.01 -26.28
N SER A 119 14.45 15.80 -26.09
CA SER A 119 13.54 15.39 -27.16
C SER A 119 13.47 16.45 -28.26
N ILE A 120 13.32 17.73 -27.92
CA ILE A 120 13.33 18.82 -28.90
C ILE A 120 14.65 18.85 -29.67
N GLY A 121 15.78 18.73 -28.98
CA GLY A 121 17.10 18.68 -29.62
C GLY A 121 17.24 17.53 -30.62
N ALA A 122 16.72 16.35 -30.28
CA ALA A 122 16.77 15.18 -31.17
C ALA A 122 15.82 15.31 -32.37
N ILE A 123 14.60 15.82 -32.17
CA ILE A 123 13.57 15.95 -33.21
C ILE A 123 13.95 17.04 -34.22
N ALA A 124 14.37 18.21 -33.72
CA ALA A 124 14.65 19.39 -34.54
C ALA A 124 16.14 19.57 -34.87
N ASP A 125 16.97 18.55 -34.61
CA ASP A 125 18.43 18.54 -34.80
C ASP A 125 19.16 19.78 -34.23
N VAL A 126 18.77 20.20 -33.03
CA VAL A 126 19.34 21.39 -32.38
C VAL A 126 20.73 21.07 -31.83
N THR A 127 21.76 21.40 -32.61
CA THR A 127 23.16 21.03 -32.34
C THR A 127 23.67 21.41 -30.93
N PRO A 128 23.43 22.63 -30.40
CA PRO A 128 23.86 22.98 -29.03
C PRO A 128 23.29 22.04 -27.97
N ILE A 129 22.00 21.69 -28.08
CA ILE A 129 21.31 20.79 -27.16
C ILE A 129 21.87 19.36 -27.29
N ASN A 130 21.97 18.85 -28.52
CA ASN A 130 22.49 17.50 -28.78
C ASN A 130 23.92 17.32 -28.24
N ARG A 131 24.77 18.34 -28.43
CA ARG A 131 26.15 18.33 -27.88
C ARG A 131 26.15 18.36 -26.35
N MET A 132 25.27 19.15 -25.73
CA MET A 132 25.19 19.27 -24.27
C MET A 132 24.86 17.90 -23.64
N PHE A 133 23.82 17.23 -24.12
CA PHE A 133 23.43 15.92 -23.58
C PHE A 133 24.44 14.81 -23.92
N ALA A 134 25.04 14.82 -25.11
CA ALA A 134 26.06 13.84 -25.49
C ALA A 134 27.32 13.94 -24.62
N SER A 135 27.68 15.15 -24.17
CA SER A 135 28.90 15.39 -23.38
C SER A 135 28.69 15.21 -21.87
N ASN A 136 27.43 15.19 -21.41
CA ASN A 136 27.09 15.22 -19.98
C ASN A 136 26.12 14.10 -19.60
N SER A 137 26.58 12.85 -19.65
CA SER A 137 25.76 11.66 -19.32
C SER A 137 25.19 11.66 -17.90
N VAL A 138 25.80 12.42 -16.97
CA VAL A 138 25.32 12.56 -15.58
C VAL A 138 23.89 13.10 -15.50
N LEU A 139 23.44 13.86 -16.50
CA LEU A 139 22.09 14.43 -16.55
C LEU A 139 21.01 13.34 -16.61
N ALA A 140 21.31 12.18 -17.19
CA ALA A 140 20.35 11.07 -17.27
C ALA A 140 19.99 10.49 -15.89
N ALA A 141 20.74 10.81 -14.84
CA ALA A 141 20.47 10.31 -13.50
C ALA A 141 19.19 10.90 -12.88
N THR A 142 18.66 12.02 -13.39
CA THR A 142 17.38 12.59 -12.89
C THR A 142 16.21 11.62 -13.06
N ALA A 143 16.28 10.75 -14.07
CA ALA A 143 15.25 9.75 -14.35
C ALA A 143 15.16 8.64 -13.28
N ASN A 144 16.18 8.51 -12.42
CA ASN A 144 16.18 7.54 -11.33
C ASN A 144 15.34 7.98 -10.12
N GLY A 145 14.80 9.20 -10.13
CA GLY A 145 13.95 9.73 -9.07
C GLY A 145 14.74 10.27 -7.86
N ALA A 146 14.02 10.86 -6.90
CA ALA A 146 14.64 11.62 -5.80
C ALA A 146 15.51 10.77 -4.86
N ASP A 147 15.12 9.53 -4.60
CA ASP A 147 15.86 8.63 -3.71
C ASP A 147 17.29 8.37 -4.17
N HIS A 148 17.54 8.43 -5.49
CA HIS A 148 18.87 8.31 -6.09
C HIS A 148 19.85 9.38 -5.58
N PHE A 149 19.34 10.54 -5.16
CA PHE A 149 20.14 11.68 -4.74
C PHE A 149 20.26 11.84 -3.22
N HIS A 150 19.77 10.87 -2.44
CA HIS A 150 19.96 10.84 -0.99
C HIS A 150 21.33 10.27 -0.59
N GLY A 151 21.81 10.65 0.60
CA GLY A 151 23.09 10.17 1.15
C GLY A 151 24.27 10.45 0.22
N ALA A 152 24.94 9.39 -0.25
CA ALA A 152 26.07 9.51 -1.17
C ALA A 152 25.70 10.10 -2.55
N GLY A 153 24.42 10.04 -2.95
CA GLY A 153 23.90 10.60 -4.21
C GLY A 153 23.82 12.13 -4.25
N ALA A 154 23.91 12.80 -3.10
CA ALA A 154 23.79 14.26 -3.02
C ALA A 154 24.89 14.98 -3.83
N ALA A 155 26.09 14.41 -3.89
CA ALA A 155 27.19 14.95 -4.69
C ALA A 155 26.88 14.93 -6.20
N GLN A 156 26.11 13.94 -6.66
CA GLN A 156 25.68 13.83 -8.05
C GLN A 156 24.61 14.87 -8.40
N TRP A 157 23.68 15.16 -7.49
CA TRP A 157 22.72 16.27 -7.66
C TRP A 157 23.45 17.61 -7.85
N SER A 158 24.42 17.91 -6.99
CA SER A 158 25.24 19.12 -7.15
C SER A 158 26.09 19.10 -8.42
N ALA A 159 26.50 17.93 -8.92
CA ALA A 159 27.22 17.83 -10.19
C ALA A 159 26.32 18.16 -11.39
N ILE A 160 25.07 17.70 -11.39
CA ILE A 160 24.06 18.06 -12.38
C ILE A 160 23.84 19.58 -12.37
N GLY A 161 23.62 20.18 -11.19
CA GLY A 161 23.47 21.63 -11.04
C GLY A 161 24.64 22.42 -11.63
N ARG A 162 25.88 21.97 -11.43
CA ARG A 162 27.08 22.60 -12.03
C ARG A 162 27.13 22.48 -13.55
N VAL A 163 26.73 21.33 -14.10
CA VAL A 163 26.65 21.16 -15.57
C VAL A 163 25.65 22.14 -16.15
N ILE A 164 24.47 22.25 -15.55
CA ILE A 164 23.41 23.15 -16.01
C ILE A 164 23.85 24.60 -15.89
N LEU A 165 24.40 25.02 -14.74
CA LEU A 165 24.95 26.36 -14.55
C LEU A 165 25.95 26.79 -15.64
N LEU A 166 26.75 25.85 -16.16
CA LEU A 166 27.81 26.16 -17.13
C LEU A 166 27.36 26.11 -18.59
N ASN A 167 26.27 25.40 -18.91
CA ASN A 167 25.95 25.06 -20.30
C ASN A 167 24.51 25.37 -20.71
N TRP A 168 23.61 25.64 -19.76
CA TRP A 168 22.17 25.70 -20.03
C TRP A 168 21.75 26.91 -20.83
N ASP A 169 22.39 28.06 -20.64
CA ASP A 169 22.12 29.28 -21.41
C ASP A 169 22.20 29.01 -22.92
N ASN A 170 23.23 28.28 -23.38
CA ASN A 170 23.35 27.92 -24.80
C ASN A 170 22.21 27.01 -25.31
N CYS A 171 21.59 26.22 -24.42
CA CYS A 171 20.43 25.40 -24.77
C CYS A 171 19.17 26.25 -24.85
N VAL A 172 18.99 27.18 -23.90
CA VAL A 172 17.86 28.12 -23.87
C VAL A 172 17.92 29.06 -25.08
N ASP A 173 19.09 29.66 -25.36
CA ASP A 173 19.30 30.51 -26.54
C ASP A 173 18.95 29.78 -27.85
N ALA A 174 19.33 28.50 -27.96
CA ALA A 174 19.01 27.69 -29.13
C ALA A 174 17.51 27.36 -29.23
N LEU A 175 16.80 27.24 -28.11
CA LEU A 175 15.35 27.08 -28.08
C LEU A 175 14.63 28.40 -28.40
N ASP A 176 15.14 29.55 -27.94
CA ASP A 176 14.65 30.87 -28.30
C ASP A 176 14.78 31.12 -29.82
N GLU A 177 15.90 30.74 -30.42
CA GLU A 177 16.06 30.77 -31.88
C GLU A 177 15.07 29.85 -32.60
N LEU A 178 14.84 28.64 -32.06
CA LEU A 178 13.87 27.70 -32.61
C LEU A 178 12.44 28.25 -32.52
N PHE A 179 12.08 28.85 -31.38
CA PHE A 179 10.78 29.49 -31.16
C PHE A 179 10.57 30.65 -32.13
N ALA A 180 11.56 31.52 -32.31
CA ALA A 180 11.48 32.64 -33.24
C ALA A 180 11.28 32.17 -34.70
N LYS A 181 11.98 31.09 -35.12
CA LYS A 181 11.81 30.48 -36.44
C LYS A 181 10.43 29.84 -36.58
N GLY A 182 10.00 29.08 -35.57
CA GLY A 182 8.72 28.39 -35.58
C GLY A 182 7.52 29.32 -35.64
N ARG A 183 7.57 30.42 -34.88
CA ARG A 183 6.56 31.49 -34.95
C ARG A 183 6.50 32.13 -36.34
N LYS A 184 7.66 32.34 -36.97
CA LYS A 184 7.71 32.88 -38.34
C LYS A 184 7.15 31.88 -39.36
N ALA A 185 7.43 30.58 -39.20
CA ALA A 185 6.90 29.53 -40.07
C ALA A 185 5.39 29.37 -39.95
N ALA A 186 4.84 29.50 -38.72
CA ALA A 186 3.40 29.47 -38.46
C ALA A 186 2.61 30.62 -39.13
N GLY A 187 3.31 31.69 -39.54
CA GLY A 187 2.71 32.86 -40.18
C GLY A 187 2.11 33.85 -39.18
N GLU A 188 1.58 34.95 -39.71
CA GLU A 188 0.87 35.94 -38.90
C GLU A 188 -0.50 35.38 -38.49
N PRO A 189 -0.86 35.36 -37.20
CA PRO A 189 -2.14 34.84 -36.76
C PRO A 189 -3.29 35.74 -37.21
N ASP A 190 -4.43 35.13 -37.55
CA ASP A 190 -5.67 35.85 -37.78
C ASP A 190 -6.23 36.34 -36.43
N ALA A 191 -6.20 37.66 -36.22
CA ALA A 191 -6.60 38.27 -34.96
C ALA A 191 -8.04 37.92 -34.55
N ASP A 192 -8.98 37.83 -35.50
CA ASP A 192 -10.37 37.50 -35.21
C ASP A 192 -10.50 36.03 -34.77
N ALA A 193 -9.71 35.15 -35.38
CA ALA A 193 -9.65 33.73 -35.02
C ALA A 193 -8.99 33.51 -33.65
N VAL A 194 -7.96 34.30 -33.31
CA VAL A 194 -7.32 34.27 -32.00
C VAL A 194 -8.28 34.75 -30.92
N GLU A 195 -9.00 35.85 -31.12
CA GLU A 195 -9.99 36.35 -30.16
C GLU A 195 -11.11 35.31 -29.91
N ALA A 196 -11.60 34.66 -30.97
CA ALA A 196 -12.57 33.57 -30.85
C ALA A 196 -12.00 32.36 -30.06
N ALA A 197 -10.74 32.00 -30.33
CA ALA A 197 -10.04 30.93 -29.63
C ALA A 197 -9.81 31.25 -28.14
N GLU A 198 -9.48 32.50 -27.79
CA GLU A 198 -9.36 32.95 -26.40
C GLU A 198 -10.67 32.74 -25.63
N ALA A 199 -11.80 33.15 -26.21
CA ALA A 199 -13.12 32.97 -25.59
C ALA A 199 -13.49 31.48 -25.40
N GLU A 200 -13.20 30.62 -26.38
CA GLU A 200 -13.38 29.16 -26.26
C GLU A 200 -12.51 28.56 -25.15
N LEU A 201 -11.26 29.02 -25.05
CA LEU A 201 -10.31 28.54 -24.04
C LEU A 201 -10.71 28.93 -22.62
N GLU A 202 -11.22 30.15 -22.40
CA GLU A 202 -11.64 30.59 -21.08
C GLU A 202 -12.74 29.68 -20.49
N GLU A 203 -13.71 29.27 -21.32
CA GLU A 203 -14.78 28.35 -20.89
C GLU A 203 -14.25 26.92 -20.66
N ALA A 204 -13.34 26.47 -21.52
CA ALA A 204 -12.74 25.15 -21.39
C ALA A 204 -11.82 25.05 -20.17
N GLU A 205 -11.07 26.10 -19.83
CA GLU A 205 -10.26 26.18 -18.62
C GLU A 205 -11.11 26.01 -17.36
N LYS A 206 -12.26 26.71 -17.27
CA LYS A 206 -13.20 26.54 -16.15
C LYS A 206 -13.66 25.08 -16.01
N THR A 207 -13.96 24.44 -17.14
CA THR A 207 -14.39 23.04 -17.17
C THR A 207 -13.26 22.08 -16.76
N VAL A 208 -12.05 22.30 -17.27
CA VAL A 208 -10.87 21.48 -16.94
C VAL A 208 -10.49 21.62 -15.47
N GLU A 209 -10.48 22.84 -14.94
CA GLU A 209 -10.19 23.10 -13.52
C GLU A 209 -11.24 22.48 -12.59
N ALA A 210 -12.54 22.58 -12.94
CA ALA A 210 -13.59 21.90 -12.19
C ALA A 210 -13.40 20.37 -12.16
N ARG A 211 -13.05 19.76 -13.30
CA ARG A 211 -12.74 18.32 -13.40
C ARG A 211 -11.52 17.94 -12.55
N ARG A 212 -10.45 18.74 -12.59
CA ARG A 212 -9.24 18.52 -11.78
C ARG A 212 -9.55 18.59 -10.28
N ALA A 213 -10.33 19.58 -9.85
CA ALA A 213 -10.76 19.73 -8.47
C ALA A 213 -11.59 18.52 -7.99
N ALA A 214 -12.57 18.09 -8.79
CA ALA A 214 -13.37 16.90 -8.48
C ALA A 214 -12.53 15.61 -8.38
N ALA A 215 -11.58 15.42 -9.30
CA ALA A 215 -10.67 14.27 -9.26
C ALA A 215 -9.76 14.28 -8.03
N LYS A 216 -9.25 15.45 -7.63
CA LYS A 216 -8.45 15.62 -6.41
C LYS A 216 -9.26 15.28 -5.15
N GLU A 217 -10.51 15.73 -5.08
CA GLU A 217 -11.42 15.42 -3.96
C GLU A 217 -11.73 13.92 -3.89
N ALA A 218 -12.02 13.28 -5.03
CA ALA A 218 -12.29 11.84 -5.10
C ALA A 218 -11.08 11.02 -4.60
N ARG A 219 -9.86 11.34 -5.06
CA ARG A 219 -8.63 10.67 -4.62
C ARG A 219 -8.36 10.88 -3.12
N ALA A 220 -8.69 12.05 -2.57
CA ALA A 220 -8.57 12.31 -1.14
C ALA A 220 -9.55 11.46 -0.32
N LYS A 221 -10.80 11.32 -0.77
CA LYS A 221 -11.81 10.44 -0.14
C LYS A 221 -11.39 8.98 -0.18
N GLU A 222 -10.90 8.50 -1.32
CA GLU A 222 -10.40 7.13 -1.48
C GLU A 222 -9.23 6.84 -0.53
N LYS A 223 -8.24 7.76 -0.46
CA LYS A 223 -7.12 7.63 0.46
C LYS A 223 -7.57 7.60 1.93
N ALA A 224 -8.54 8.43 2.30
CA ALA A 224 -9.09 8.45 3.66
C ALA A 224 -9.83 7.15 4.00
N ALA A 225 -10.61 6.61 3.07
CA ALA A 225 -11.30 5.33 3.24
C ALA A 225 -10.31 4.16 3.38
N ALA A 226 -9.25 4.13 2.58
CA ALA A 226 -8.20 3.11 2.68
C ALA A 226 -7.45 3.17 4.02
N ALA A 227 -7.17 4.38 4.53
CA ALA A 227 -6.55 4.56 5.84
C ALA A 227 -7.46 4.08 6.97
N ALA A 228 -8.76 4.43 6.93
CA ALA A 228 -9.72 3.97 7.92
C ALA A 228 -9.87 2.43 7.94
N ALA A 229 -9.90 1.79 6.77
CA ALA A 229 -9.94 0.34 6.67
C ALA A 229 -8.66 -0.35 7.20
N ALA A 230 -7.50 0.31 7.06
CA ALA A 230 -6.26 -0.21 7.62
C ALA A 230 -6.20 -0.10 9.16
N ASP A 231 -6.80 0.95 9.73
CA ASP A 231 -6.90 1.13 11.19
C ASP A 231 -7.88 0.15 11.85
N GLU A 232 -8.85 -0.42 11.11
CA GLU A 232 -9.84 -1.37 11.61
C GLU A 232 -9.40 -2.85 11.56
N ALA A 233 -8.27 -3.19 10.95
CA ALA A 233 -7.80 -4.58 10.86
C ALA A 233 -7.17 -5.06 12.19
N ASP A 234 -7.56 -6.25 12.68
CA ASP A 234 -6.93 -6.83 13.86
C ASP A 234 -5.45 -7.16 13.54
N PRO A 235 -4.47 -6.65 14.32
CA PRO A 235 -3.07 -7.00 14.13
C PRO A 235 -2.81 -8.51 14.08
N TYR A 236 -3.63 -9.32 14.77
CA TYR A 236 -3.54 -10.77 14.77
C TYR A 236 -3.78 -11.39 13.38
N ASP A 237 -4.65 -10.82 12.55
CA ASP A 237 -4.98 -11.31 11.20
C ASP A 237 -3.75 -11.32 10.26
N SER A 238 -2.76 -10.48 10.56
CA SER A 238 -1.50 -10.41 9.81
C SER A 238 -0.47 -11.47 10.22
N THR A 239 -0.70 -12.17 11.33
CA THR A 239 0.25 -13.14 11.90
C THR A 239 0.29 -14.46 11.10
N VAL A 240 1.38 -15.22 11.29
CA VAL A 240 1.49 -16.58 10.74
C VAL A 240 0.41 -17.50 11.35
N TRP A 241 0.05 -17.28 12.60
CA TRP A 241 -0.94 -18.06 13.34
C TRP A 241 -2.34 -17.94 12.72
N ALA A 242 -2.80 -16.71 12.45
CA ALA A 242 -4.08 -16.47 11.80
C ALA A 242 -4.16 -17.10 10.40
N ARG A 243 -3.08 -17.00 9.60
CA ARG A 243 -3.02 -17.64 8.27
C ARG A 243 -3.02 -19.16 8.35
N ALA A 244 -2.29 -19.72 9.31
CA ALA A 244 -2.20 -21.17 9.50
C ALA A 244 -3.47 -21.76 10.12
N GLY A 245 -4.34 -20.95 10.73
CA GLY A 245 -5.50 -21.43 11.48
C GLY A 245 -5.10 -22.26 12.71
N ILE A 246 -3.93 -21.98 13.27
CA ILE A 246 -3.40 -22.62 14.48
C ILE A 246 -3.10 -21.52 15.48
N ASP A 247 -3.71 -21.61 16.65
CA ASP A 247 -3.68 -20.54 17.62
C ASP A 247 -2.75 -20.87 18.80
N PRO A 248 -1.82 -19.98 19.13
CA PRO A 248 -1.18 -19.97 20.44
C PRO A 248 -2.20 -19.71 21.54
N VAL A 249 -2.16 -20.53 22.57
CA VAL A 249 -3.06 -20.46 23.72
C VAL A 249 -2.25 -20.13 24.97
N ARG A 250 -2.77 -19.22 25.81
CA ARG A 250 -2.20 -18.87 27.12
C ARG A 250 -3.13 -19.32 28.23
N ILE A 251 -2.61 -20.10 29.18
CA ILE A 251 -3.36 -20.70 30.28
C ILE A 251 -2.76 -20.25 31.62
N ALA A 252 -3.52 -19.54 32.45
CA ALA A 252 -3.17 -19.19 33.82
C ALA A 252 -3.88 -20.13 34.81
N ILE A 253 -3.17 -21.09 35.39
CA ILE A 253 -3.74 -22.13 36.26
C ILE A 253 -2.74 -22.60 37.33
N GLY A 254 -3.23 -22.82 38.56
CA GLY A 254 -2.39 -23.28 39.68
C GLY A 254 -1.19 -22.36 39.96
N GLY A 255 -1.37 -21.04 39.80
CA GLY A 255 -0.31 -20.04 39.99
C GLY A 255 0.78 -20.01 38.92
N ARG A 256 0.57 -20.67 37.77
CA ARG A 256 1.50 -20.70 36.64
C ARG A 256 0.85 -20.14 35.39
N THR A 257 1.65 -19.56 34.50
CA THR A 257 1.25 -19.24 33.13
C THR A 257 1.92 -20.23 32.18
N LEU A 258 1.12 -20.86 31.34
CA LEU A 258 1.51 -21.89 30.40
C LEU A 258 1.10 -21.49 28.98
N TYR A 259 1.87 -21.95 28.00
CA TYR A 259 1.63 -21.73 26.58
C TYR A 259 1.56 -23.07 25.85
N THR A 260 0.64 -23.19 24.90
CA THR A 260 0.50 -24.35 24.00
C THR A 260 -0.10 -23.88 22.66
N LEU A 261 -0.42 -24.79 21.74
CA LEU A 261 -1.18 -24.49 20.52
C LEU A 261 -2.48 -25.29 20.50
N ARG A 262 -3.50 -24.72 19.86
CA ARG A 262 -4.78 -25.37 19.55
C ARG A 262 -5.23 -24.97 18.13
N CYS A 263 -5.89 -25.86 17.42
CA CYS A 263 -6.71 -25.51 16.27
C CYS A 263 -8.03 -26.29 16.30
N TYR A 264 -8.90 -26.07 15.30
CA TYR A 264 -10.08 -26.89 15.07
C TYR A 264 -10.02 -27.53 13.68
N LEU A 265 -10.19 -28.85 13.62
CA LEU A 265 -10.33 -29.61 12.39
C LEU A 265 -11.73 -30.19 12.32
N ASP A 266 -12.50 -29.81 11.29
CA ASP A 266 -13.91 -30.21 11.12
C ASP A 266 -14.78 -29.95 12.37
N GLY A 267 -14.46 -28.88 13.12
CA GLY A 267 -15.15 -28.50 14.35
C GLY A 267 -14.68 -29.22 15.62
N ALA A 268 -13.72 -30.16 15.51
CA ALA A 268 -13.13 -30.84 16.66
C ALA A 268 -11.80 -30.19 17.07
N PRO A 269 -11.53 -30.01 18.37
CA PRO A 269 -10.28 -29.40 18.84
C PRO A 269 -9.09 -30.33 18.62
N VAL A 270 -7.95 -29.74 18.25
CA VAL A 270 -6.66 -30.43 18.16
C VAL A 270 -5.61 -29.62 18.92
N PHE A 271 -4.94 -30.24 19.90
CA PHE A 271 -3.90 -29.58 20.68
C PHE A 271 -2.50 -29.97 20.22
N LEU A 272 -1.52 -29.12 20.57
CA LEU A 272 -0.11 -29.51 20.55
C LEU A 272 0.13 -30.60 21.60
N GLY A 273 0.03 -31.84 21.17
CA GLY A 273 0.01 -32.98 22.07
C GLY A 273 -0.11 -34.29 21.31
N ARG A 274 -0.12 -35.38 22.06
CA ARG A 274 -0.45 -36.71 21.55
C ARG A 274 -1.04 -37.57 22.67
N HIS A 275 -1.97 -38.48 22.31
CA HIS A 275 -2.55 -39.44 23.24
C HIS A 275 -3.15 -38.80 24.51
N GLY A 276 -3.86 -37.68 24.34
CA GLY A 276 -4.49 -36.95 25.45
C GLY A 276 -3.54 -36.20 26.38
N SER A 277 -2.24 -36.16 26.06
CA SER A 277 -1.22 -35.35 26.77
C SER A 277 -0.89 -34.09 25.99
N ILE A 278 -1.08 -32.92 26.60
CA ILE A 278 -0.86 -31.60 25.98
C ILE A 278 0.53 -31.09 26.39
N HIS A 279 1.36 -30.75 25.41
CA HIS A 279 2.64 -30.08 25.65
C HIS A 279 2.40 -28.64 26.07
N THR A 280 2.96 -28.26 27.21
CA THR A 280 2.84 -26.90 27.75
C THR A 280 4.20 -26.33 28.11
N PHE A 281 4.35 -25.02 27.91
CA PHE A 281 5.61 -24.33 28.07
C PHE A 281 5.46 -23.11 28.99
N PRO A 282 6.43 -22.81 29.85
CA PRO A 282 6.36 -21.64 30.74
C PRO A 282 6.64 -20.32 30.01
N GLN A 283 7.18 -20.38 28.79
CA GLN A 283 7.57 -19.21 28.00
C GLN A 283 7.31 -19.47 26.51
N PRO A 284 6.85 -18.47 25.74
CA PRO A 284 6.57 -18.65 24.31
C PRO A 284 7.81 -19.02 23.49
N ARG A 285 8.98 -18.47 23.84
CA ARG A 285 10.25 -18.83 23.19
C ARG A 285 10.61 -20.32 23.35
N THR A 286 10.26 -20.91 24.50
CA THR A 286 10.50 -22.34 24.74
C THR A 286 9.57 -23.20 23.89
N LEU A 287 8.31 -22.78 23.71
CA LEU A 287 7.37 -23.40 22.78
C LEU A 287 7.95 -23.42 21.36
N VAL A 288 8.31 -22.26 20.80
CA VAL A 288 8.83 -22.16 19.43
C VAL A 288 10.08 -23.02 19.23
N ARG A 289 11.00 -23.02 20.20
CA ARG A 289 12.19 -23.88 20.15
C ARG A 289 11.82 -25.36 20.13
N TRP A 290 10.87 -25.78 20.95
CA TRP A 290 10.44 -27.18 21.00
C TRP A 290 9.81 -27.62 19.68
N LEU A 291 9.02 -26.76 19.01
CA LEU A 291 8.44 -27.04 17.69
C LEU A 291 9.52 -27.35 16.64
N ILE A 292 10.63 -26.63 16.66
CA ILE A 292 11.75 -26.84 15.70
C ILE A 292 12.42 -28.20 15.93
N GLU A 293 12.44 -28.67 17.16
CA GLU A 293 13.16 -29.89 17.57
C GLU A 293 12.27 -31.15 17.53
N ASN A 294 10.94 -31.01 17.38
CA ASN A 294 9.98 -32.11 17.53
C ASN A 294 8.81 -32.02 16.54
N ASP A 295 8.40 -33.18 16.01
CA ASP A 295 7.27 -33.34 15.09
C ASP A 295 6.30 -34.46 15.51
N ASP A 296 6.57 -35.15 16.63
CA ASP A 296 5.73 -36.26 17.11
C ASP A 296 4.52 -35.79 17.93
N HIS A 297 3.61 -35.05 17.29
CA HIS A 297 2.39 -34.52 17.87
C HIS A 297 1.28 -34.34 16.82
N ASP A 298 0.02 -34.25 17.26
CA ASP A 298 -1.14 -34.32 16.36
C ASP A 298 -1.27 -33.10 15.42
N LEU A 299 -0.73 -31.93 15.81
CA LEU A 299 -0.69 -30.75 14.92
C LEU A 299 0.26 -30.88 13.73
N ALA A 300 1.25 -31.79 13.77
CA ALA A 300 2.20 -31.95 12.67
C ALA A 300 1.53 -32.48 11.39
N ALA A 301 0.33 -33.05 11.51
CA ALA A 301 -0.47 -33.55 10.39
C ALA A 301 -1.33 -32.46 9.71
N MET A 302 -1.36 -31.22 10.23
CA MET A 302 -2.16 -30.14 9.64
C MET A 302 -1.56 -29.67 8.32
N SER A 303 -2.41 -29.41 7.32
CA SER A 303 -1.94 -28.97 5.99
C SER A 303 -1.21 -27.63 6.01
N THR A 304 -1.50 -26.79 6.99
CA THR A 304 -0.88 -25.46 7.20
C THR A 304 0.28 -25.49 8.20
N TRP A 305 0.63 -26.66 8.76
CA TRP A 305 1.74 -26.79 9.72
C TRP A 305 3.08 -26.32 9.14
N ASP A 306 3.31 -26.60 7.85
CA ASP A 306 4.53 -26.20 7.15
C ASP A 306 4.72 -24.66 7.11
N GLU A 307 3.64 -23.87 7.15
CA GLU A 307 3.74 -22.41 7.20
C GLU A 307 4.29 -21.93 8.55
N VAL A 308 3.82 -22.53 9.66
CA VAL A 308 4.32 -22.27 11.01
C VAL A 308 5.80 -22.66 11.11
N MET A 309 6.14 -23.85 10.60
CA MET A 309 7.51 -24.37 10.65
C MET A 309 8.48 -23.58 9.77
N THR A 310 8.04 -23.09 8.61
CA THR A 310 8.85 -22.22 7.76
C THR A 310 9.23 -20.94 8.49
N ALA A 311 8.27 -20.27 9.11
CA ALA A 311 8.51 -19.06 9.90
C ALA A 311 9.40 -19.34 11.14
N ALA A 312 9.17 -20.48 11.81
CA ALA A 312 9.97 -20.87 12.97
C ALA A 312 11.45 -21.07 12.62
N ASN A 313 11.73 -21.81 11.55
CA ASN A 313 13.08 -22.09 11.08
C ASN A 313 13.80 -20.83 10.55
N ALA A 314 13.06 -19.87 10.00
CA ALA A 314 13.59 -18.56 9.59
C ALA A 314 13.91 -17.64 10.79
N GLY A 315 13.45 -17.99 12.01
CA GLY A 315 13.56 -17.13 13.19
C GLY A 315 12.58 -15.95 13.19
N GLU A 316 11.54 -16.02 12.37
CA GLU A 316 10.53 -14.97 12.18
C GLU A 316 9.22 -15.25 12.93
N LEU A 317 9.07 -16.46 13.49
CA LEU A 317 7.86 -16.83 14.23
C LEU A 317 7.85 -16.21 15.64
N GLU A 318 7.11 -15.12 15.79
CA GLU A 318 6.73 -14.57 17.09
C GLU A 318 5.44 -15.22 17.59
N THR A 319 5.44 -15.72 18.83
CA THR A 319 4.22 -16.27 19.45
C THR A 319 3.32 -15.13 19.92
N VAL A 320 2.27 -14.85 19.15
CA VAL A 320 1.24 -13.87 19.47
C VAL A 320 0.00 -14.65 19.92
N VAL A 321 -0.51 -14.36 21.11
CA VAL A 321 -1.75 -14.97 21.63
C VAL A 321 -2.88 -13.99 21.38
N HIS A 322 -3.89 -14.39 20.61
CA HIS A 322 -5.10 -13.59 20.44
C HIS A 322 -5.82 -13.43 21.79
N PRO A 323 -6.44 -12.27 22.10
CA PRO A 323 -7.18 -12.08 23.35
C PRO A 323 -8.24 -13.15 23.64
N ASP A 324 -8.83 -13.76 22.61
CA ASP A 324 -9.81 -14.86 22.78
C ASP A 324 -9.20 -16.20 23.17
N ASN A 325 -7.89 -16.38 22.96
CA ASN A 325 -7.14 -17.58 23.32
C ASN A 325 -6.41 -17.44 24.68
N GLU A 326 -6.86 -16.49 25.53
CA GLU A 326 -6.42 -16.36 26.92
C GLU A 326 -7.43 -16.99 27.89
N TYR A 327 -6.96 -17.96 28.68
CA TYR A 327 -7.74 -18.73 29.64
C TYR A 327 -7.17 -18.55 31.05
N SER A 328 -8.01 -18.14 32.01
CA SER A 328 -7.60 -17.97 33.41
C SER A 328 -8.50 -18.78 34.35
N PHE A 329 -7.88 -19.69 35.09
CA PHE A 329 -8.47 -20.44 36.20
C PHE A 329 -8.21 -19.77 37.55
N THR A 330 -7.46 -18.66 37.56
CA THR A 330 -7.08 -17.96 38.78
C THR A 330 -8.32 -17.46 39.50
N GLY A 331 -8.50 -17.84 40.77
CA GLY A 331 -9.58 -17.36 41.62
C GLY A 331 -10.89 -18.14 41.53
N LEU A 332 -11.13 -18.89 40.45
CA LEU A 332 -12.45 -19.50 40.18
C LEU A 332 -12.97 -20.40 41.30
N ILE A 333 -12.12 -21.21 41.93
CA ILE A 333 -12.54 -22.06 43.07
C ILE A 333 -13.05 -21.22 44.25
N GLU A 334 -12.37 -20.12 44.58
CA GLU A 334 -12.74 -19.24 45.68
C GLU A 334 -14.00 -18.44 45.35
N ASP A 335 -14.10 -17.98 44.11
CA ASP A 335 -15.27 -17.22 43.62
C ASP A 335 -16.52 -18.11 43.58
N ILE A 336 -16.40 -19.34 43.10
CA ILE A 336 -17.47 -20.35 43.12
C ILE A 336 -17.90 -20.62 44.57
N LYS A 337 -16.94 -20.78 45.49
CA LYS A 337 -17.22 -21.01 46.90
C LYS A 337 -17.92 -19.82 47.57
N ALA A 338 -17.62 -18.60 47.13
CA ALA A 338 -18.29 -17.37 47.59
C ALA A 338 -19.70 -17.20 47.00
N GLY A 339 -20.00 -17.88 45.88
CA GLY A 339 -21.32 -18.00 45.27
C GLY A 339 -21.44 -17.38 43.88
N PRO A 340 -22.55 -17.62 43.15
CA PRO A 340 -22.70 -17.29 41.73
C PRO A 340 -22.41 -15.82 41.40
N ALA A 341 -22.82 -14.89 42.29
CA ALA A 341 -22.61 -13.46 42.10
C ALA A 341 -21.14 -13.00 42.18
N SER A 342 -20.24 -13.84 42.70
CA SER A 342 -18.80 -13.57 42.79
C SER A 342 -18.03 -14.08 41.57
N VAL A 343 -18.66 -14.89 40.72
CA VAL A 343 -18.01 -15.54 39.57
C VAL A 343 -18.17 -14.67 38.33
N ASP A 344 -17.08 -14.39 37.62
CA ASP A 344 -17.12 -13.81 36.28
C ASP A 344 -17.56 -14.88 35.25
N PRO A 345 -18.75 -14.77 34.64
CA PRO A 345 -19.23 -15.77 33.69
C PRO A 345 -18.36 -15.88 32.43
N ALA A 346 -17.72 -14.79 31.98
CA ALA A 346 -16.86 -14.82 30.81
C ALA A 346 -15.56 -15.60 31.10
N GLN A 347 -14.97 -15.38 32.27
CA GLN A 347 -13.82 -16.16 32.73
C GLN A 347 -14.17 -17.64 32.90
N LEU A 348 -15.28 -17.95 33.57
CA LEU A 348 -15.76 -19.31 33.79
C LEU A 348 -16.05 -20.03 32.47
N GLY A 349 -16.75 -19.36 31.54
CA GLY A 349 -17.12 -19.91 30.24
C GLY A 349 -15.90 -20.28 29.40
N ARG A 350 -14.89 -19.39 29.33
CA ARG A 350 -13.63 -19.69 28.66
C ARG A 350 -12.89 -20.86 29.32
N ALA A 351 -12.78 -20.86 30.65
CA ALA A 351 -12.13 -21.94 31.37
C ALA A 351 -12.82 -23.30 31.13
N TYR A 352 -14.16 -23.30 31.08
CA TYR A 352 -14.97 -24.46 30.75
C TYR A 352 -14.78 -24.92 29.29
N GLU A 353 -14.73 -24.00 28.33
CA GLU A 353 -14.41 -24.31 26.92
C GLU A 353 -13.09 -25.08 26.80
N LEU A 354 -12.02 -24.59 27.44
CA LEU A 354 -10.71 -25.26 27.41
C LEU A 354 -10.77 -26.66 28.05
N LEU A 355 -11.54 -26.82 29.13
CA LEU A 355 -11.75 -28.12 29.77
C LEU A 355 -12.42 -29.10 28.81
N ALA A 356 -13.54 -28.70 28.20
CA ALA A 356 -14.29 -29.51 27.24
C ALA A 356 -13.41 -29.87 26.04
N ASP A 357 -12.76 -28.87 25.43
CA ASP A 357 -11.90 -29.10 24.27
C ASP A 357 -10.76 -30.08 24.57
N SER A 358 -10.15 -29.98 25.75
CA SER A 358 -9.05 -30.87 26.15
C SER A 358 -9.51 -32.32 26.33
N ALA A 359 -10.75 -32.54 26.77
CA ALA A 359 -11.34 -33.87 26.95
C ALA A 359 -11.77 -34.45 25.60
N ASP A 360 -12.44 -33.65 24.76
CA ASP A 360 -12.88 -34.03 23.43
C ASP A 360 -11.68 -34.44 22.55
N TRP A 361 -10.61 -33.63 22.54
CA TRP A 361 -9.38 -33.98 21.82
C TRP A 361 -8.71 -35.25 22.37
N ALA A 362 -8.71 -35.44 23.69
CA ALA A 362 -8.15 -36.64 24.32
C ALA A 362 -8.99 -37.90 24.08
N GLY A 363 -10.24 -37.73 23.61
CA GLY A 363 -11.18 -38.83 23.36
C GLY A 363 -11.67 -39.49 24.65
N ASP A 364 -11.84 -38.74 25.73
CA ASP A 364 -12.35 -39.25 27.01
C ASP A 364 -13.49 -38.41 27.61
N ASP A 365 -14.23 -39.02 28.53
CA ASP A 365 -15.42 -38.44 29.16
C ASP A 365 -15.12 -37.78 30.53
N ALA A 366 -13.87 -37.46 30.85
CA ALA A 366 -13.48 -37.07 32.21
C ALA A 366 -14.23 -35.83 32.74
N VAL A 367 -14.51 -34.85 31.87
CA VAL A 367 -15.31 -33.67 32.24
C VAL A 367 -16.75 -34.08 32.53
N ASN A 368 -17.35 -34.87 31.64
CA ASN A 368 -18.73 -35.37 31.79
C ASN A 368 -18.90 -36.23 33.04
N GLU A 369 -17.93 -37.08 33.39
CA GLU A 369 -17.95 -37.89 34.61
C GLU A 369 -17.99 -37.03 35.88
N VAL A 370 -17.19 -35.95 35.93
CA VAL A 370 -17.21 -35.02 37.07
C VAL A 370 -18.55 -34.30 37.19
N LEU A 371 -19.12 -33.85 36.06
CA LEU A 371 -20.43 -33.16 36.04
C LEU A 371 -21.58 -34.10 36.40
N ALA A 372 -21.60 -35.31 35.84
CA ALA A 372 -22.61 -36.33 36.16
C ALA A 372 -22.56 -36.74 37.64
N GLY A 373 -21.36 -36.76 38.24
CA GLY A 373 -21.14 -37.01 39.65
C GLY A 373 -21.34 -35.79 40.57
N ASN A 374 -21.57 -34.60 40.02
CA ASN A 374 -21.71 -33.34 40.77
C ASN A 374 -22.80 -32.46 40.13
N GLN A 375 -24.05 -32.78 40.43
CA GLN A 375 -25.22 -32.08 39.90
C GLN A 375 -25.27 -30.61 40.31
N GLN A 376 -24.69 -30.26 41.46
CA GLN A 376 -24.58 -28.90 41.97
C GLN A 376 -23.71 -28.04 41.04
N LEU A 377 -22.52 -28.52 40.69
CA LEU A 377 -21.65 -27.83 39.74
C LEU A 377 -22.31 -27.71 38.36
N GLN A 378 -22.95 -28.79 37.90
CA GLN A 378 -23.67 -28.78 36.62
C GLN A 378 -24.78 -27.71 36.62
N TRP A 379 -25.54 -27.59 37.71
CA TRP A 379 -26.55 -26.56 37.86
C TRP A 379 -25.92 -25.16 37.88
N LEU A 380 -24.83 -24.94 38.60
CA LEU A 380 -24.11 -23.66 38.60
C LEU A 380 -23.65 -23.24 37.21
N LEU A 381 -23.03 -24.17 36.46
CA LEU A 381 -22.59 -23.91 35.09
C LEU A 381 -23.77 -23.55 34.19
N ASN A 382 -24.88 -24.29 34.28
CA ASN A 382 -26.09 -23.96 33.52
C ASN A 382 -26.64 -22.58 33.91
N TYR A 383 -26.66 -22.24 35.20
CA TYR A 383 -27.15 -20.94 35.66
C TYR A 383 -26.29 -19.77 35.17
N LEU A 384 -24.97 -19.92 35.14
CA LEU A 384 -24.05 -18.84 34.76
C LEU A 384 -23.78 -18.75 33.25
N LEU A 385 -23.86 -19.86 32.52
CA LEU A 385 -23.42 -19.94 31.12
C LEU A 385 -24.57 -20.17 30.12
N ASP A 386 -25.72 -20.71 30.54
CA ASP A 386 -26.89 -20.87 29.67
C ASP A 386 -27.81 -19.64 29.74
N THR A 387 -28.48 -19.34 28.64
CA THR A 387 -29.43 -18.21 28.51
C THR A 387 -30.86 -18.57 28.95
N GLY A 388 -31.09 -19.82 29.36
CA GLY A 388 -32.38 -20.29 29.86
C GLY A 388 -32.72 -19.76 31.27
N GLU A 389 -34.01 -19.74 31.61
CA GLU A 389 -34.46 -19.43 32.97
C GLU A 389 -34.13 -20.59 33.93
N GLN A 390 -32.92 -20.57 34.49
CA GLN A 390 -32.51 -21.45 35.58
C GLN A 390 -32.68 -20.74 36.92
N SER A 391 -33.19 -21.44 37.93
CA SER A 391 -33.20 -20.93 39.30
C SER A 391 -31.77 -20.81 39.85
N GLU A 392 -31.52 -19.80 40.68
CA GLU A 392 -30.19 -19.54 41.25
C GLU A 392 -29.77 -20.66 42.24
N PRO A 393 -28.52 -21.17 42.15
CA PRO A 393 -27.97 -22.11 43.13
C PRO A 393 -27.96 -21.53 44.55
N VAL A 394 -28.31 -22.35 45.54
CA VAL A 394 -28.42 -21.96 46.96
C VAL A 394 -27.22 -22.47 47.78
N PRO A 395 -26.69 -21.68 48.73
CA PRO A 395 -25.52 -22.06 49.51
C PRO A 395 -25.80 -23.24 50.47
N PRO A 396 -24.76 -23.94 50.95
CA PRO A 396 -23.32 -23.70 50.73
C PRO A 396 -22.83 -24.20 49.37
N TYR A 397 -21.79 -23.55 48.81
CA TYR A 397 -21.25 -23.82 47.47
C TYR A 397 -19.98 -24.70 47.45
N ASP A 398 -19.73 -25.44 48.54
CA ASP A 398 -18.52 -26.26 48.69
C ASP A 398 -18.49 -27.41 47.68
N ASP A 399 -19.64 -28.01 47.36
CA ASP A 399 -19.73 -29.13 46.41
C ASP A 399 -19.37 -28.65 44.98
N GLU A 400 -19.83 -27.47 44.58
CA GLU A 400 -19.52 -26.83 43.31
C GLU A 400 -18.03 -26.53 43.19
N ALA A 401 -17.47 -25.89 44.23
CA ALA A 401 -16.04 -25.56 44.28
C ALA A 401 -15.15 -26.81 44.25
N ASP A 402 -15.51 -27.86 45.00
CA ASP A 402 -14.82 -29.16 44.98
C ASP A 402 -14.95 -29.85 43.62
N GLY A 403 -16.10 -29.70 42.95
CA GLY A 403 -16.30 -30.18 41.58
C GLY A 403 -15.37 -29.49 40.58
N TRP A 404 -15.31 -28.16 40.64
CA TRP A 404 -14.45 -27.37 39.75
C TRP A 404 -12.96 -27.67 40.00
N ALA A 405 -12.55 -27.82 41.27
CA ALA A 405 -11.20 -28.24 41.62
C ALA A 405 -10.82 -29.61 41.04
N ARG A 406 -11.78 -30.55 40.92
CA ARG A 406 -11.54 -31.84 40.23
C ARG A 406 -11.35 -31.66 38.73
N LEU A 407 -12.10 -30.76 38.09
CA LEU A 407 -11.93 -30.41 36.67
C LEU A 407 -10.54 -29.80 36.42
N GLU A 408 -10.12 -28.81 37.22
CA GLU A 408 -8.79 -28.20 37.13
C GLU A 408 -7.67 -29.23 37.29
N LYS A 409 -7.83 -30.15 38.24
CA LYS A 409 -6.88 -31.24 38.45
C LYS A 409 -6.83 -32.19 37.26
N GLY A 410 -7.97 -32.51 36.66
CA GLY A 410 -8.07 -33.33 35.44
C GLY A 410 -7.30 -32.70 34.28
N LEU A 411 -7.56 -31.41 34.00
CA LEU A 411 -6.83 -30.66 32.98
C LEU A 411 -5.32 -30.63 33.24
N THR A 412 -4.93 -30.30 34.47
CA THR A 412 -3.51 -30.21 34.83
C THR A 412 -2.79 -31.56 34.71
N ALA A 413 -3.50 -32.68 34.91
CA ALA A 413 -2.94 -34.02 34.73
C ALA A 413 -2.62 -34.35 33.26
N ARG A 414 -3.24 -33.66 32.30
CA ARG A 414 -2.92 -33.77 30.85
C ARG A 414 -1.67 -33.01 30.46
N PHE A 415 -1.25 -32.02 31.25
CA PHE A 415 -0.11 -31.20 30.89
C PHE A 415 1.20 -31.95 31.07
N THR A 416 1.97 -32.00 29.98
CA THR A 416 3.32 -32.54 29.97
C THR A 416 4.33 -31.44 29.64
N THR A 417 5.50 -31.56 30.27
CA THR A 417 6.69 -30.75 30.00
C THR A 417 7.85 -31.62 29.51
N LYS A 418 7.57 -32.90 29.20
CA LYS A 418 8.58 -33.79 28.62
C LYS A 418 9.06 -33.16 27.31
N LEU A 419 10.33 -32.80 27.34
CA LEU A 419 11.09 -32.32 26.19
C LEU A 419 11.28 -33.46 25.21
#